data_AF-A0A974STH3-F1
#
_entry.id   AF-A0A974STH3-F1
#
_cell.length_a   1.000
_cell.length_b   1.000
_cell.length_c   1.000
_cell.angle_alpha   90.00
_cell.angle_beta   90.00
_cell.angle_gamma   90.00
#
_symmetry.space_group_name_H-M   'P 1'
#
loop_
_entity.id
_entity.type
_entity.pdbx_description
1 polymer ?
#
loop_
_entity_poly.entity_id
_entity_poly.type
_entity_poly.pdbx_seq_one_letter_code
_entity_poly.pdbx_strand_id
1 'polypeptide(L)'
;MAALVIALLAVTFSAGAAENPPDPAQLADWEARLEKAATLQRDGKARKDAASKLFEKKNAECFKTFRVYACQETVQAEYVAEANEGQRLDNEGRAMERQVKKEQASDKALRRAAEVPKREAELDVRASDTAAERKAAAEAEAATRASKSLKAEEGLKRRAADAERQQKKRADHEARHARQVEKAERRAAEAAAKSEQ
;
A
#
# COMPACT_ATOMS: atom_id res chain seq x y z
N MET A 1 -27.72 -6.84 7.91
CA MET A 1 -27.15 -6.28 6.67
C MET A 1 -25.69 -5.84 6.91
N ALA A 2 -24.80 -6.79 7.21
CA ALA A 2 -23.39 -6.48 7.51
C ALA A 2 -22.42 -7.44 6.79
N ALA A 3 -22.93 -8.23 5.83
CA ALA A 3 -22.16 -9.24 5.11
C ALA A 3 -21.84 -8.85 3.65
N LEU A 4 -22.27 -7.66 3.20
CA LEU A 4 -22.12 -7.20 1.81
C LEU A 4 -21.07 -6.10 1.60
N VAL A 5 -20.33 -5.72 2.65
CA VAL A 5 -19.32 -4.64 2.57
C VAL A 5 -17.88 -5.17 2.53
N ILE A 6 -17.64 -6.45 2.83
CA ILE A 6 -16.29 -7.02 2.89
C ILE A 6 -15.79 -7.52 1.51
N ALA A 7 -16.68 -7.64 0.51
CA ALA A 7 -16.33 -8.19 -0.80
C ALA A 7 -15.68 -7.21 -1.79
N LEU A 8 -15.48 -5.93 -1.44
CA LEU A 8 -14.95 -4.91 -2.36
C LEU A 8 -13.50 -4.45 -2.08
N LEU A 9 -12.79 -5.09 -1.15
CA LEU A 9 -11.39 -4.75 -0.80
C LEU A 9 -10.35 -5.75 -1.34
N ALA A 10 -10.74 -6.66 -2.23
CA ALA A 10 -9.85 -7.73 -2.75
C ALA A 10 -9.48 -7.58 -4.24
N VAL A 11 -9.58 -6.38 -4.80
CA VAL A 11 -9.16 -6.11 -6.19
C VAL A 11 -8.26 -4.88 -6.18
N THR A 12 -7.08 -5.00 -6.79
CA THR A 12 -6.06 -3.95 -7.04
C THR A 12 -4.96 -3.74 -5.98
N PHE A 13 -4.32 -4.83 -5.53
CA PHE A 13 -2.91 -4.73 -5.12
C PHE A 13 -2.05 -5.77 -5.86
N SER A 14 -2.11 -5.72 -7.19
CA SER A 14 -1.21 -6.45 -8.08
C SER A 14 -0.68 -5.53 -9.17
N ALA A 15 -0.26 -4.32 -8.80
CA ALA A 15 0.74 -3.59 -9.57
C ALA A 15 2.11 -4.00 -9.06
N GLY A 16 2.42 -5.30 -9.17
CA GLY A 16 3.80 -5.72 -9.25
C GLY A 16 4.32 -5.12 -10.53
N ALA A 17 5.15 -4.08 -10.42
CA ALA A 17 5.96 -3.63 -11.54
C ALA A 17 6.54 -4.88 -12.20
N ALA A 18 6.27 -5.06 -13.49
CA ALA A 18 6.93 -6.10 -14.26
C ALA A 18 8.40 -5.73 -14.29
N GLU A 19 9.14 -6.11 -13.23
CA GLU A 19 10.57 -5.95 -13.15
C GLU A 19 11.11 -6.76 -14.31
N ASN A 20 11.61 -6.07 -15.34
CA ASN A 20 12.25 -6.74 -16.46
C ASN A 20 13.38 -7.58 -15.88
N PRO A 21 13.33 -8.92 -15.91
CA PRO A 21 14.36 -9.73 -15.30
C PRO A 21 15.69 -9.48 -16.04
N PRO A 22 16.85 -9.66 -15.38
CA PRO A 22 18.13 -9.64 -16.09
C PRO A 22 18.12 -10.70 -17.19
N ASP A 23 18.98 -10.50 -18.18
CA ASP A 23 19.18 -11.47 -19.25
C ASP A 23 19.53 -12.86 -18.68
N PRO A 24 18.88 -13.96 -19.13
CA PRO A 24 19.12 -15.29 -18.59
C PRO A 24 20.57 -15.77 -18.73
N ALA A 25 21.29 -15.36 -19.79
CA ALA A 25 22.69 -15.73 -19.94
C ALA A 25 23.57 -15.00 -18.90
N GLN A 26 23.27 -13.73 -18.63
CA GLN A 26 23.92 -12.96 -17.58
C GLN A 26 23.64 -13.51 -16.17
N LEU A 27 22.41 -13.96 -15.90
CA LEU A 27 22.06 -14.65 -14.65
C LEU A 27 22.91 -15.92 -14.45
N ALA A 28 23.01 -16.75 -15.49
CA ALA A 28 23.81 -17.97 -15.46
C ALA A 28 25.31 -17.68 -15.25
N ASP A 29 25.87 -16.63 -15.87
CA ASP A 29 27.26 -16.20 -15.62
C ASP A 29 27.48 -15.82 -14.16
N TRP A 30 26.59 -15.01 -13.59
CA TRP A 30 26.67 -14.61 -12.18
C TRP A 30 26.61 -15.80 -11.24
N GLU A 31 25.70 -16.74 -11.48
CA GLU A 31 25.57 -17.96 -10.69
C GLU A 31 26.84 -18.81 -10.76
N ALA A 32 27.38 -19.05 -11.96
CA ALA A 32 28.61 -19.80 -12.14
C ALA A 32 29.80 -19.14 -11.42
N ARG A 33 29.91 -17.81 -11.46
CA ARG A 33 30.97 -17.07 -10.77
C ARG A 33 30.80 -17.09 -9.25
N LEU A 34 29.56 -17.03 -8.75
CA LEU A 34 29.27 -17.16 -7.32
C LEU A 34 29.56 -18.57 -6.82
N GLU A 35 29.27 -19.60 -7.61
CA GLU A 35 29.62 -20.99 -7.28
C GLU A 35 31.14 -21.19 -7.23
N LYS A 36 31.86 -20.65 -8.22
CA LYS A 36 33.33 -20.64 -8.22
C LYS A 36 33.89 -19.92 -7.00
N ALA A 37 33.34 -18.76 -6.66
CA ALA A 37 33.72 -17.99 -5.47
C ALA A 37 33.49 -18.79 -4.17
N ALA A 38 32.34 -19.46 -4.04
CA ALA A 38 32.01 -20.29 -2.90
C ALA A 38 32.95 -21.50 -2.78
N THR A 39 33.33 -22.11 -3.90
CA THR A 39 34.32 -23.19 -3.95
C THR A 39 35.68 -22.71 -3.45
N LEU A 40 36.18 -21.57 -3.93
CA LEU A 40 37.45 -21.03 -3.47
C LEU A 40 37.47 -20.67 -1.98
N GLN A 41 36.36 -20.14 -1.44
CA GLN A 41 36.23 -19.89 0.00
C GLN A 41 36.24 -21.20 0.80
N ARG A 42 35.54 -22.24 0.32
CA ARG A 42 35.56 -23.58 0.95
C ARG A 42 36.94 -24.21 0.91
N ASP A 43 37.61 -24.17 -0.24
CA ASP A 43 38.95 -24.73 -0.43
C ASP A 43 39.97 -23.99 0.43
N GLY A 44 39.90 -22.65 0.46
CA GLY A 44 40.74 -21.82 1.32
C GLY A 44 40.57 -22.13 2.80
N LYS A 45 39.33 -22.31 3.26
CA LYS A 45 39.03 -22.73 4.64
C LYS A 45 39.55 -24.14 4.93
N ALA A 46 39.25 -25.11 4.05
CA ALA A 46 39.69 -26.49 4.21
C ALA A 46 41.22 -26.58 4.27
N ARG A 47 41.94 -25.80 3.47
CA ARG A 47 43.40 -25.73 3.48
C ARG A 47 43.94 -25.17 4.78
N LYS A 48 43.36 -24.09 5.32
CA LYS A 48 43.72 -23.54 6.63
C LYS A 48 43.48 -24.54 7.76
N ASP A 49 42.34 -25.21 7.75
CA ASP A 49 41.98 -26.21 8.75
C ASP A 49 42.94 -27.42 8.70
N ALA A 50 43.31 -27.87 7.50
CA ALA A 50 44.28 -28.93 7.30
C ALA A 50 45.70 -28.52 7.75
N ALA A 51 46.13 -27.29 7.42
CA ALA A 51 47.39 -26.72 7.84
C ALA A 51 47.47 -26.62 9.38
N SER A 52 46.40 -26.18 10.04
CA SER A 52 46.32 -26.09 11.51
C SER A 52 46.49 -27.44 12.18
N LYS A 53 45.78 -28.47 11.70
CA LYS A 53 45.89 -29.84 12.23
C LYS A 53 47.29 -30.42 12.03
N LEU A 54 47.89 -30.19 10.87
CA LEU A 54 49.25 -30.66 10.58
C LEU A 54 50.27 -29.94 11.47
N PHE A 55 50.11 -28.63 11.64
CA PHE A 55 50.93 -27.81 12.54
C PHE A 55 50.87 -28.33 13.96
N GLU A 56 49.68 -28.52 14.53
CA GLU A 56 49.51 -29.04 15.90
C GLU A 56 50.22 -30.38 16.10
N LYS A 57 50.05 -31.31 15.15
CA LYS A 57 50.70 -32.62 15.19
C LYS A 57 52.23 -32.50 15.15
N LYS A 58 52.77 -31.78 14.14
CA LYS A 58 54.22 -31.64 13.97
C LYS A 58 54.86 -30.85 15.13
N ASN A 59 54.17 -29.84 15.63
CA ASN A 59 54.62 -29.04 16.77
C ASN A 59 54.69 -29.88 18.05
N ALA A 60 53.72 -30.76 18.28
CA ALA A 60 53.78 -31.73 19.38
C ALA A 60 54.95 -32.73 19.22
N GLU A 61 55.26 -33.14 17.99
CA GLU A 61 56.41 -34.01 17.70
C GLU A 61 57.77 -33.30 17.95
N CYS A 62 57.85 -31.98 17.78
CA CYS A 62 59.09 -31.22 18.03
C CYS A 62 59.62 -31.37 19.46
N PHE A 63 58.76 -31.56 20.46
CA PHE A 63 59.17 -31.77 21.85
C PHE A 63 59.93 -33.09 22.07
N LYS A 64 59.90 -34.01 21.10
CA LYS A 64 60.68 -35.26 21.13
C LYS A 64 62.09 -35.10 20.54
N THR A 65 62.41 -33.93 19.98
CA THR A 65 63.70 -33.66 19.33
C THR A 65 64.63 -32.86 20.24
N PHE A 66 65.94 -33.01 20.06
CA PHE A 66 66.92 -32.27 20.85
C PHE A 66 66.91 -30.76 20.56
N ARG A 67 66.64 -30.37 19.30
CA ARG A 67 66.57 -28.97 18.86
C ARG A 67 65.13 -28.49 18.73
N VAL A 68 64.39 -28.48 19.85
CA VAL A 68 62.96 -28.13 19.89
C VAL A 68 62.66 -26.82 19.17
N TYR A 69 63.38 -25.74 19.49
CA TYR A 69 63.13 -24.41 18.90
C TYR A 69 63.32 -24.39 17.37
N ALA A 70 64.38 -25.01 16.84
CA ALA A 70 64.61 -25.04 15.39
C ALA A 70 63.55 -25.88 14.66
N CYS A 71 63.08 -26.96 15.29
CA CYS A 71 61.95 -27.73 14.77
C CYS A 71 60.68 -26.89 14.74
N GLN A 72 60.37 -26.19 15.83
CA GLN A 72 59.17 -25.35 15.94
C GLN A 72 59.17 -24.21 14.91
N GLU A 73 60.30 -23.55 14.70
CA GLU A 73 60.45 -22.50 13.69
C GLU A 73 60.15 -23.03 12.28
N THR A 74 60.66 -24.21 11.95
CA THR A 74 60.42 -24.86 10.65
C THR A 74 58.95 -25.21 10.47
N VAL A 75 58.33 -25.84 11.47
CA VAL A 75 56.92 -26.22 11.45
C VAL A 75 56.00 -24.99 11.40
N GLN A 76 56.37 -23.90 12.07
CA GLN A 76 55.66 -22.62 12.02
C GLN A 76 55.75 -21.99 10.63
N ALA A 77 56.94 -22.00 10.00
CA ALA A 77 57.11 -21.47 8.65
C ALA A 77 56.27 -22.23 7.63
N GLU A 78 56.24 -23.57 7.71
CA GLU A 78 55.37 -24.40 6.88
C GLU A 78 53.88 -24.08 7.09
N TYR A 79 53.44 -23.95 8.33
CA TYR A 79 52.06 -23.58 8.65
C TYR A 79 51.68 -22.22 8.06
N VAL A 80 52.52 -21.21 8.25
CA VAL A 80 52.26 -19.85 7.73
C VAL A 80 52.17 -19.86 6.21
N ALA A 81 53.05 -20.60 5.51
CA ALA A 81 52.99 -20.73 4.07
C ALA A 81 51.64 -21.33 3.59
N GLU A 82 51.21 -22.43 4.20
CA GLU A 82 49.95 -23.10 3.85
C GLU A 82 48.71 -22.27 4.25
N ALA A 83 48.75 -21.62 5.41
CA ALA A 83 47.66 -20.77 5.89
C ALA A 83 47.49 -19.51 5.01
N ASN A 84 48.59 -18.90 4.57
CA ASN A 84 48.59 -17.76 3.66
C ASN A 84 48.00 -18.14 2.30
N GLU A 85 48.33 -19.33 1.80
CA GLU A 85 47.76 -19.82 0.54
C GLU A 85 46.25 -20.08 0.66
N GLY A 86 45.80 -20.66 1.77
CA GLY A 86 44.36 -20.74 2.07
C GLY A 86 43.69 -19.37 2.19
N GLN A 87 44.40 -18.35 2.70
CA GLN A 87 43.89 -16.99 2.78
C GLN A 87 43.82 -16.31 1.41
N ARG A 88 44.77 -16.58 0.52
CA ARG A 88 44.75 -16.12 -0.87
C ARG A 88 43.48 -16.61 -1.57
N LEU A 89 43.16 -17.90 -1.46
CA LEU A 89 41.95 -18.49 -2.05
C LEU A 89 40.65 -17.87 -1.50
N ASP A 90 40.54 -17.70 -0.18
CA ASP A 90 39.37 -17.06 0.44
C ASP A 90 39.22 -15.61 -0.04
N ASN A 91 40.32 -14.85 -0.11
CA ASN A 91 40.31 -13.48 -0.60
C ASN A 91 39.88 -13.39 -2.07
N GLU A 92 40.36 -14.31 -2.92
CA GLU A 92 39.97 -14.39 -4.34
C GLU A 92 38.49 -14.71 -4.49
N GLY A 93 37.97 -15.68 -3.73
CA GLY A 93 36.54 -15.97 -3.70
C GLY A 93 35.71 -14.76 -3.29
N ARG A 94 36.10 -14.07 -2.22
CA ARG A 94 35.41 -12.84 -1.77
C ARG A 94 35.50 -11.69 -2.78
N ALA A 95 36.62 -11.58 -3.50
CA ALA A 95 36.78 -10.58 -4.55
C ALA A 95 35.80 -10.83 -5.71
N MET A 96 35.67 -12.07 -6.15
CA MET A 96 34.69 -12.47 -7.17
C MET A 96 33.26 -12.22 -6.73
N GLU A 97 32.90 -12.61 -5.49
CA GLU A 97 31.57 -12.36 -4.95
C GLU A 97 31.22 -10.87 -4.93
N ARG A 98 32.17 -10.02 -4.50
CA ARG A 98 31.99 -8.56 -4.51
C ARG A 98 31.84 -8.01 -5.92
N GLN A 99 32.56 -8.54 -6.90
CA GLN A 99 32.46 -8.11 -8.29
C GLN A 99 31.06 -8.44 -8.85
N VAL A 100 30.58 -9.67 -8.67
CA VAL A 100 29.24 -10.08 -9.12
C VAL A 100 28.16 -9.23 -8.46
N LYS A 101 28.25 -8.95 -7.15
CA LYS A 101 27.29 -8.08 -6.46
C LYS A 101 27.27 -6.65 -7.01
N LYS A 102 28.43 -6.12 -7.40
CA LYS A 102 28.51 -4.79 -8.06
C LYS A 102 27.83 -4.81 -9.42
N GLU A 103 28.05 -5.85 -10.21
CA GLU A 103 27.39 -6.02 -11.52
C GLU A 103 25.87 -6.13 -11.37
N GLN A 104 25.39 -6.95 -10.43
CA GLN A 104 23.96 -7.07 -10.13
C GLN A 104 23.33 -5.74 -9.68
N ALA A 105 24.04 -4.96 -8.85
CA ALA A 105 23.57 -3.66 -8.42
C ALA A 105 23.52 -2.65 -9.58
N SER A 106 24.53 -2.68 -10.46
CA SER A 106 24.59 -1.85 -11.66
C SER A 106 23.47 -2.19 -12.63
N ASP A 107 23.26 -3.46 -12.93
CA ASP A 107 22.17 -3.94 -13.78
C ASP A 107 20.80 -3.50 -13.23
N LYS A 108 20.57 -3.71 -11.93
CA LYS A 108 19.34 -3.27 -11.26
C LYS A 108 19.14 -1.75 -11.36
N ALA A 109 20.21 -0.97 -11.25
CA ALA A 109 20.15 0.49 -11.40
C ALA A 109 19.79 0.90 -12.83
N LEU A 110 20.40 0.27 -13.84
CA LEU A 110 20.11 0.51 -15.25
C LEU A 110 18.65 0.18 -15.59
N ARG A 111 18.14 -0.96 -15.12
CA ARG A 111 16.75 -1.36 -15.31
C ARG A 111 15.78 -0.38 -14.67
N ARG A 112 16.04 0.04 -13.43
CA ARG A 112 15.25 1.07 -12.76
C ARG A 112 15.24 2.37 -13.56
N ALA A 113 16.41 2.83 -14.01
CA ALA A 113 16.51 4.05 -14.81
C ALA A 113 15.72 3.95 -16.13
N ALA A 114 15.74 2.80 -16.79
CA ALA A 114 14.95 2.55 -17.99
C ALA A 114 13.43 2.54 -17.75
N GLU A 115 12.99 2.15 -16.55
CA GLU A 115 11.56 2.13 -16.17
C GLU A 115 11.04 3.49 -15.67
N VAL A 116 11.90 4.43 -15.28
CA VAL A 116 11.51 5.76 -14.78
C VAL A 116 10.54 6.48 -15.74
N PRO A 117 10.81 6.63 -17.05
CA PRO A 117 9.94 7.40 -17.93
C PRO A 117 8.55 6.78 -18.08
N LYS A 118 8.48 5.45 -18.15
CA LYS A 118 7.20 4.73 -18.20
C LYS A 118 6.41 4.96 -16.92
N ARG A 119 7.08 4.87 -15.76
CA ARG A 119 6.45 5.11 -14.47
C ARG A 119 5.97 6.55 -14.31
N GLU A 120 6.73 7.53 -14.78
CA GLU A 120 6.32 8.94 -14.78
C GLU A 120 5.09 9.15 -15.65
N ALA A 121 5.08 8.62 -16.88
CA ALA A 121 3.91 8.68 -17.75
C ALA A 121 2.66 8.01 -17.14
N GLU A 122 2.82 6.85 -16.48
CA GLU A 122 1.72 6.18 -15.77
C GLU A 122 1.19 7.02 -14.60
N LEU A 123 2.08 7.73 -13.89
CA LEU A 123 1.69 8.62 -12.79
C LEU A 123 0.93 9.85 -13.31
N ASP A 124 1.35 10.42 -14.43
CA ASP A 124 0.68 11.57 -15.06
C ASP A 124 -0.73 11.22 -15.51
N VAL A 125 -0.91 10.07 -16.17
CA VAL A 125 -2.24 9.57 -16.57
C VAL A 125 -3.13 9.35 -15.33
N ARG A 126 -2.58 8.70 -14.29
CA ARG A 126 -3.33 8.49 -13.04
C ARG A 126 -3.71 9.81 -12.37
N ALA A 127 -2.83 10.81 -12.41
CA ALA A 127 -3.10 12.12 -11.87
C ALA A 127 -4.22 12.83 -12.65
N SER A 128 -4.21 12.74 -14.00
CA SER A 128 -5.28 13.31 -14.82
C SER A 128 -6.63 12.64 -14.59
N ASP A 129 -6.65 11.31 -14.48
CA ASP A 129 -7.87 10.55 -14.22
C ASP A 129 -8.45 10.91 -12.86
N THR A 130 -7.60 10.95 -11.82
CA THR A 130 -8.00 11.34 -10.47
C THR A 130 -8.55 12.77 -10.43
N ALA A 131 -7.94 13.69 -11.19
CA ALA A 131 -8.41 15.07 -11.28
C ALA A 131 -9.77 15.17 -11.98
N ALA A 132 -9.97 14.41 -13.06
CA ALA A 132 -11.24 14.35 -13.78
C ALA A 132 -12.35 13.76 -12.90
N GLU A 133 -12.08 12.68 -12.18
CA GLU A 133 -13.03 12.06 -11.25
C GLU A 133 -13.43 13.04 -10.13
N ARG A 134 -12.47 13.73 -9.53
CA ARG A 134 -12.75 14.74 -8.49
C ARG A 134 -13.60 15.89 -9.01
N LYS A 135 -13.33 16.36 -10.23
CA LYS A 135 -14.11 17.42 -10.87
C LYS A 135 -15.56 16.96 -11.12
N ALA A 136 -15.73 15.77 -11.70
CA ALA A 136 -17.06 15.21 -11.96
C ALA A 136 -17.85 15.01 -10.66
N ALA A 137 -17.21 14.53 -9.59
CA ALA A 137 -17.83 14.41 -8.28
C ALA A 137 -18.28 15.78 -7.72
N ALA A 138 -17.42 16.80 -7.82
CA ALA A 138 -17.75 18.15 -7.36
C ALA A 138 -18.92 18.76 -8.15
N GLU A 139 -18.97 18.56 -9.47
CA GLU A 139 -20.07 19.00 -10.33
C GLU A 139 -21.39 18.28 -9.98
N ALA A 140 -21.35 16.97 -9.75
CA ALA A 140 -22.50 16.18 -9.34
C ALA A 140 -23.05 16.62 -7.96
N GLU A 141 -22.16 16.91 -7.02
CA GLU A 141 -22.53 17.46 -5.71
C GLU A 141 -23.17 18.84 -5.84
N ALA A 142 -22.59 19.72 -6.65
CA ALA A 142 -23.13 21.06 -6.89
C ALA A 142 -24.53 21.00 -7.52
N ALA A 143 -24.73 20.17 -8.53
CA ALA A 143 -26.03 19.94 -9.16
C ALA A 143 -27.06 19.37 -8.16
N THR A 144 -26.63 18.46 -7.29
CA THR A 144 -27.47 17.91 -6.23
C THR A 144 -27.88 18.98 -5.22
N ARG A 145 -26.96 19.84 -4.79
CA ARG A 145 -27.27 20.95 -3.87
C ARG A 145 -28.23 21.96 -4.51
N ALA A 146 -28.00 22.33 -5.76
CA ALA A 146 -28.86 23.25 -6.51
C ALA A 146 -30.29 22.69 -6.65
N SER A 147 -30.44 21.43 -7.05
CA SER A 147 -31.76 20.79 -7.16
C SER A 147 -32.49 20.67 -5.81
N LYS A 148 -31.77 20.41 -4.73
CA LYS A 148 -32.33 20.43 -3.36
C LYS A 148 -32.80 21.83 -2.97
N SER A 149 -32.04 22.87 -3.31
CA SER A 149 -32.44 24.27 -3.05
C SER A 149 -33.73 24.64 -3.77
N LEU A 150 -33.83 24.33 -5.06
CA LEU A 150 -35.04 24.59 -5.85
C LEU A 150 -36.26 23.86 -5.30
N LYS A 151 -36.10 22.58 -4.94
CA LYS A 151 -37.17 21.78 -4.30
C LYS A 151 -37.57 22.33 -2.94
N ALA A 152 -36.62 22.87 -2.16
CA ALA A 152 -36.92 23.48 -0.87
C ALA A 152 -37.74 24.77 -1.05
N GLU A 153 -37.34 25.65 -1.98
CA GLU A 153 -38.08 26.88 -2.31
C GLU A 153 -39.49 26.58 -2.83
N GLU A 154 -39.61 25.61 -3.73
CA GLU A 154 -40.92 25.17 -4.24
C GLU A 154 -41.78 24.59 -3.10
N GLY A 155 -41.18 23.78 -2.22
CA GLY A 155 -41.84 23.25 -1.03
C GLY A 155 -42.35 24.34 -0.10
N LEU A 156 -41.59 25.42 0.11
CA LEU A 156 -42.02 26.59 0.90
C LEU A 156 -43.21 27.30 0.24
N LYS A 157 -43.17 27.53 -1.08
CA LYS A 157 -44.28 28.14 -1.83
C LYS A 157 -45.56 27.31 -1.73
N ARG A 158 -45.47 25.99 -1.87
CA ARG A 158 -46.62 25.08 -1.71
C ARG A 158 -47.20 25.13 -0.31
N ARG A 159 -46.35 25.09 0.73
CA ARG A 159 -46.78 25.20 2.13
C ARG A 159 -47.50 26.52 2.42
N ALA A 160 -47.00 27.64 1.89
CA ALA A 160 -47.66 28.93 2.02
C ALA A 160 -49.05 28.92 1.36
N ALA A 161 -49.16 28.43 0.12
CA ALA A 161 -50.44 28.33 -0.59
C ALA A 161 -51.44 27.40 0.12
N ASP A 162 -50.97 26.28 0.69
CA ASP A 162 -51.82 25.37 1.45
C ASP A 162 -52.29 25.97 2.78
N ALA A 163 -51.42 26.74 3.46
CA ALA A 163 -51.79 27.49 4.67
C ALA A 163 -52.89 28.51 4.38
N GLU A 164 -52.76 29.30 3.30
CA GLU A 164 -53.80 30.24 2.84
C GLU A 164 -55.11 29.52 2.53
N ARG A 165 -55.06 28.39 1.83
CA ARG A 165 -56.24 27.58 1.51
C ARG A 165 -56.92 27.07 2.77
N GLN A 166 -56.16 26.59 3.76
CA GLN A 166 -56.71 26.12 5.03
C GLN A 166 -57.33 27.26 5.84
N GLN A 167 -56.68 28.43 5.90
CA GLN A 167 -57.23 29.62 6.56
C GLN A 167 -58.56 30.03 5.93
N LYS A 168 -58.64 30.09 4.60
CA LYS A 168 -59.90 30.38 3.90
C LYS A 168 -61.00 29.38 4.24
N LYS A 169 -60.69 28.07 4.25
CA LYS A 169 -61.66 27.03 4.64
C LYS A 169 -62.16 27.19 6.07
N ARG A 170 -61.27 27.56 7.01
CA ARG A 170 -61.64 27.82 8.42
C ARG A 170 -62.56 29.02 8.53
N ALA A 171 -62.21 30.13 7.88
CA ALA A 171 -63.04 31.33 7.84
C ALA A 171 -64.43 31.05 7.21
N ASP A 172 -64.47 30.31 6.10
CA ASP A 172 -65.73 29.90 5.46
C ASP A 172 -66.59 29.01 6.38
N HIS A 173 -65.97 28.09 7.12
CA HIS A 173 -66.66 27.22 8.07
C HIS A 173 -67.22 28.03 9.26
N GLU A 174 -66.41 28.91 9.85
CA GLU A 174 -66.82 29.79 10.94
C GLU A 174 -67.96 30.72 10.52
N ALA A 175 -67.90 31.31 9.32
CA ALA A 175 -68.98 32.12 8.77
C ALA A 175 -70.28 31.32 8.57
N ARG A 176 -70.19 30.06 8.09
CA ARG A 176 -71.36 29.17 7.99
C ARG A 176 -71.92 28.82 9.37
N HIS A 177 -71.06 28.57 10.35
CA HIS A 177 -71.48 28.27 11.71
C HIS A 177 -72.18 29.47 12.35
N ALA A 178 -71.62 30.67 12.26
CA ALA A 178 -72.23 31.91 12.75
C ALA A 178 -73.62 32.14 12.14
N ARG A 179 -73.77 31.97 10.82
CA ARG A 179 -75.08 32.05 10.15
C ARG A 179 -76.08 31.00 10.64
N GLN A 180 -75.61 29.80 10.99
CA GLN A 180 -76.47 28.75 11.56
C GLN A 180 -76.90 29.08 12.99
N VAL A 181 -75.98 29.59 13.81
CA VAL A 181 -76.28 30.06 15.17
C VAL A 181 -77.30 31.20 15.13
N GLU A 182 -77.06 32.25 14.35
CA GLU A 182 -78.00 33.37 14.19
C GLU A 182 -79.38 32.89 13.73
N LYS A 183 -79.43 31.96 12.77
CA LYS A 183 -80.69 31.38 12.31
C LYS A 183 -81.38 30.53 13.39
N ALA A 184 -80.62 29.80 14.21
CA ALA A 184 -81.15 29.02 15.31
C ALA A 184 -81.66 29.91 16.44
N GLU A 185 -80.93 30.97 16.80
CA GLU A 185 -81.34 31.99 17.77
C GLU A 185 -82.61 32.70 17.31
N ARG A 186 -82.69 33.10 16.03
CA ARG A 186 -83.91 33.69 15.47
C ARG A 186 -85.09 32.73 15.56
N ARG A 187 -84.90 31.45 15.22
CA ARG A 187 -85.95 30.41 15.33
C ARG A 187 -86.36 30.16 16.79
N ALA A 188 -85.42 30.19 17.73
CA ALA A 188 -85.70 30.03 19.16
C ALA A 188 -86.48 31.24 19.71
N ALA A 189 -86.12 32.46 19.31
CA ALA A 189 -86.86 33.67 19.67
C ALA A 189 -88.27 33.69 19.08
N GLU A 190 -88.42 33.28 17.81
CA GLU A 190 -89.73 33.09 17.15
C GLU A 190 -90.58 32.00 17.81
N ALA A 191 -89.97 30.93 18.33
CA ALA A 191 -90.66 29.87 19.05
C ALA A 191 -91.08 30.30 20.48
N ALA A 192 -90.20 30.99 21.21
CA ALA A 192 -90.50 31.55 22.53
C ALA A 192 -91.64 32.58 22.46
N ALA A 193 -91.62 33.47 21.45
CA ALA A 193 -92.70 34.43 21.20
C ALA A 193 -94.04 33.77 20.84
N LYS A 194 -94.04 32.51 20.38
CA LYS A 194 -95.25 31.73 20.10
C LYS A 194 -95.75 30.90 21.29
N SER A 195 -94.92 30.67 22.33
CA SER A 195 -95.32 29.96 23.54
C SER A 195 -95.80 30.86 24.69
N GLU A 196 -95.67 32.19 24.54
CA GLU A 196 -96.18 33.20 25.48
C GLU A 196 -97.53 33.83 25.03
N GLN A 197 -98.15 33.28 23.99
CA GLN A 197 -99.54 33.55 23.57
C GLN A 197 -100.44 32.35 23.90
#